data_AF-A0A958SRD6-F1
#
_entry.id   AF-A0A958SRD6-F1
#
_cell.length_a   1.000
_cell.length_b   1.000
_cell.length_c   1.000
_cell.angle_alpha   90.00
_cell.angle_beta   90.00
_cell.angle_gamma   90.00
#
_symmetry.space_group_name_H-M   'P 1'
#
loop_
_entity.id
_entity.type
_entity.pdbx_description
1 polymer ?
#
loop_
_entity_poly.entity_id
_entity_poly.type
_entity_poly.pdbx_seq_one_letter_code
_entity_poly.pdbx_strand_id
1 'polypeptide(L)'
;MEKRKLSFWEIWNMSFGFLGIQFGFALQNANTSRIFETLGAETDKLAVYWLAAPITGFVVQPIIGYLSDRTWTRLGRRRPYFLIGAILASIALLMMPNS
;
A
#
# COMPACT_ATOMS: atom_id res chain seq x y z
N MET A 1 9.96 -16.03 -25.53
CA MET A 1 9.14 -14.86 -25.13
C MET A 1 10.02 -13.64 -25.24
N GLU A 2 9.78 -12.80 -26.25
CA GLU A 2 10.51 -11.54 -26.39
C GLU A 2 10.04 -10.57 -25.30
N LYS A 3 10.94 -10.16 -24.41
CA LYS A 3 10.61 -9.21 -23.33
C LYS A 3 10.44 -7.83 -23.95
N ARG A 4 9.25 -7.25 -23.85
CA ARG A 4 8.99 -5.85 -24.26
C ARG A 4 10.02 -4.92 -23.61
N LYS A 5 10.78 -4.20 -24.44
CA LYS A 5 11.66 -3.12 -23.96
C LYS A 5 10.80 -1.92 -23.60
N LEU A 6 10.90 -1.47 -22.36
CA LEU A 6 10.18 -0.28 -21.87
C LEU A 6 10.89 0.98 -22.36
N SER A 7 10.12 2.00 -22.73
CA SER A 7 10.66 3.32 -23.07
C SER A 7 11.16 4.02 -21.81
N PHE A 8 12.06 5.00 -21.98
CA PHE A 8 12.55 5.82 -20.88
C PHE A 8 11.41 6.44 -20.05
N TRP A 9 10.36 6.95 -20.71
CA TRP A 9 9.21 7.56 -20.05
C TRP A 9 8.34 6.55 -19.28
N GLU A 10 8.27 5.30 -19.75
CA GLU A 10 7.57 4.23 -19.03
C GLU A 10 8.33 3.85 -17.74
N ILE A 11 9.66 3.78 -17.82
CA ILE A 11 10.51 3.53 -16.65
C ILE A 11 10.41 4.70 -15.67
N TRP A 12 10.48 5.95 -16.16
CA TRP A 12 10.33 7.15 -15.34
C TRP A 12 9.01 7.15 -14.57
N ASN A 13 7.88 6.95 -15.26
CA ASN A 13 6.56 6.95 -14.62
C ASN A 13 6.43 5.85 -13.57
N MET A 14 7.00 4.66 -13.83
CA MET A 14 7.00 3.57 -12.85
C MET A 14 7.86 3.90 -11.63
N SER A 15 9.05 4.45 -11.83
CA SER A 15 9.96 4.86 -10.75
C SER A 15 9.38 6.01 -9.91
N PHE A 16 8.75 6.99 -10.56
CA PHE A 16 8.12 8.11 -9.85
C PHE A 16 6.91 7.65 -9.03
N GLY A 17 6.08 6.75 -9.58
CA GLY A 17 5.00 6.13 -8.82
C GLY A 17 5.53 5.34 -7.62
N PHE A 18 6.63 4.60 -7.79
CA PHE A 18 7.27 3.88 -6.70
C PHE A 18 7.84 4.83 -5.63
N LEU A 19 8.47 5.93 -6.04
CA LEU A 19 8.98 6.96 -5.14
C LEU A 19 7.86 7.49 -4.23
N GLY A 20 6.68 7.79 -4.77
CA GLY A 20 5.53 8.25 -3.99
C GLY A 20 5.09 7.24 -2.92
N ILE A 21 5.06 5.95 -3.26
CA ILE A 21 4.74 4.86 -2.32
C ILE A 21 5.78 4.83 -1.18
N GLN A 22 7.07 4.96 -1.51
CA GLN A 22 8.14 4.96 -0.51
C GLN A 22 8.04 6.15 0.45
N PHE A 23 7.69 7.34 -0.06
CA PHE A 23 7.41 8.50 0.80
C PHE A 23 6.24 8.23 1.75
N GLY A 24 5.16 7.63 1.27
CA GLY A 24 4.01 7.24 2.10
C GLY A 24 4.40 6.27 3.21
N PHE A 25 5.16 5.23 2.90
CA PHE A 25 5.67 4.29 3.91
C PHE A 25 6.63 4.94 4.91
N ALA A 26 7.50 5.86 4.47
CA ALA A 26 8.40 6.58 5.36
C ALA A 26 7.63 7.46 6.35
N LEU A 27 6.63 8.21 5.86
CA LEU A 27 5.75 9.02 6.70
C LEU A 27 4.94 8.15 7.67
N GLN A 28 4.42 7.03 7.20
CA GLN A 28 3.72 6.08 8.07
C GLN A 28 4.68 5.57 9.15
N ASN A 29 5.86 5.05 8.80
CA ASN A 29 6.81 4.53 9.78
C ASN A 29 7.26 5.58 10.82
N ALA A 30 7.45 6.83 10.41
CA ALA A 30 7.86 7.91 11.30
C ALA A 30 6.74 8.37 12.27
N ASN A 31 5.47 8.31 11.84
CA ASN A 31 4.35 8.84 12.61
C ASN A 31 3.46 7.76 13.25
N THR A 32 3.62 6.48 12.89
CA THR A 32 2.77 5.37 13.37
C THR A 32 2.79 5.25 14.89
N SER A 33 3.95 5.32 15.52
CA SER A 33 4.04 5.26 17.00
C SER A 33 3.32 6.45 17.65
N ARG A 34 3.51 7.66 17.11
CA ARG A 34 2.87 8.89 17.62
C ARG A 34 1.35 8.84 17.49
N ILE A 35 0.84 8.34 16.36
CA ILE A 35 -0.59 8.15 16.09
C ILE A 35 -1.20 7.14 17.07
N PHE A 36 -0.52 6.03 17.34
CA PHE A 36 -1.03 5.05 18.30
C PHE A 36 -1.07 5.60 19.72
N GLU A 37 -0.03 6.33 20.14
CA GLU A 37 0.01 6.99 21.44
C GLU A 37 -1.11 8.03 21.61
N THR A 38 -1.39 8.87 20.61
CA THR A 38 -2.47 9.87 20.68
C THR A 38 -3.86 9.25 20.69
N LEU A 39 -4.03 8.04 20.15
CA LEU A 39 -5.28 7.27 20.20
C LEU A 39 -5.47 6.52 21.53
N GLY A 40 -4.57 6.68 22.51
CA GLY A 40 -4.68 6.07 23.83
C GLY A 40 -4.13 4.64 23.92
N ALA A 41 -3.28 4.23 22.98
CA ALA A 41 -2.58 2.95 23.07
C ALA A 41 -1.62 2.93 24.27
N GLU A 42 -1.72 1.90 25.11
CA GLU A 42 -0.65 1.55 26.06
C GLU A 42 0.66 1.34 25.29
N THR A 43 1.70 2.12 25.62
CA THR A 43 3.01 2.12 24.97
C THR A 43 3.65 0.73 24.93
N ASP A 44 3.35 -0.12 25.91
CA ASP A 44 3.85 -1.50 26.00
C ASP A 44 3.27 -2.45 24.94
N LYS A 45 2.15 -2.08 24.30
CA LYS A 45 1.51 -2.85 23.23
C LYS A 45 1.84 -2.34 21.82
N LEU A 46 2.63 -1.26 21.70
CA LEU A 46 3.05 -0.72 20.40
C LEU A 46 3.71 -1.78 19.52
N ALA A 47 4.56 -2.64 20.11
CA ALA A 47 5.19 -3.75 19.39
C ALA A 47 4.16 -4.74 18.79
N VAL A 48 3.04 -4.97 19.48
CA VAL A 48 1.97 -5.84 18.99
C VAL A 48 1.19 -5.16 17.86
N TYR A 49 0.96 -3.85 17.92
CA TYR A 49 0.31 -3.11 16.82
C TYR A 49 1.16 -3.10 15.55
N TRP A 50 2.48 -3.06 15.67
CA TRP A 50 3.38 -3.20 14.53
C TRP A 50 3.30 -4.57 13.85
N LEU A 51 2.83 -5.63 14.52
CA LEU A 51 2.58 -6.94 13.91
C LEU A 51 1.34 -6.94 13.00
N ALA A 52 0.42 -5.99 13.15
CA ALA A 52 -0.77 -5.92 12.30
C ALA A 52 -0.42 -5.74 10.82
N ALA A 53 0.63 -4.96 10.51
CA ALA A 53 1.10 -4.72 9.15
C ALA A 53 1.59 -6.01 8.44
N PRO A 54 2.56 -6.79 8.98
CA PRO A 54 3.01 -8.03 8.36
C PRO A 54 1.92 -9.11 8.33
N ILE A 55 1.05 -9.19 9.35
CA ILE A 55 -0.07 -10.16 9.34
C ILE A 55 -1.06 -9.82 8.21
N THR A 56 -1.42 -8.54 8.07
CA THR A 56 -2.29 -8.10 6.98
C THR A 56 -1.64 -8.36 5.62
N GLY A 57 -0.35 -8.09 5.47
CA GLY A 57 0.40 -8.41 4.26
C GLY A 57 0.36 -9.92 3.94
N PHE A 58 0.62 -10.76 4.93
CA PHE A 58 0.60 -12.22 4.78
C PHE A 58 -0.75 -12.76 4.30
N VAL A 59 -1.86 -12.18 4.75
CA VAL A 59 -3.21 -12.62 4.35
C VAL A 59 -3.66 -11.99 3.03
N VAL A 60 -3.51 -10.66 2.89
CA VAL A 60 -4.04 -9.91 1.74
C VAL A 60 -3.26 -10.23 0.46
N GLN A 61 -1.94 -10.38 0.54
CA GLN A 61 -1.09 -10.57 -0.62
C GLN A 61 -1.39 -11.86 -1.42
N PRO A 62 -1.56 -13.06 -0.82
CA PRO A 62 -1.96 -14.26 -1.56
C PRO A 62 -3.38 -14.18 -2.11
N ILE A 63 -4.33 -13.58 -1.37
CA ILE A 63 -5.72 -13.41 -1.82
C ILE A 63 -5.77 -12.51 -3.06
N ILE A 64 -5.16 -11.32 -2.98
CA ILE A 64 -5.10 -10.38 -4.10
C ILE A 64 -4.31 -10.98 -5.26
N GLY A 65 -3.22 -11.72 -5.00
CA GLY A 65 -2.46 -12.41 -6.05
C GLY A 65 -3.33 -13.41 -6.81
N TYR A 66 -4.04 -14.27 -6.10
CA TYR A 66 -4.94 -15.27 -6.68
C TYR A 66 -6.12 -14.63 -7.45
N LEU A 67 -6.75 -13.60 -6.88
CA LEU A 67 -7.85 -12.88 -7.53
C LEU A 67 -7.37 -12.11 -8.77
N SER A 68 -6.19 -11.48 -8.68
CA SER A 68 -5.59 -10.75 -9.78
C SER A 68 -5.27 -11.67 -10.94
N ASP A 69 -4.76 -12.87 -10.68
CA ASP A 69 -4.44 -13.82 -11.75
C ASP A 69 -5.67 -14.28 -12.56
N ARG A 70 -6.87 -14.24 -11.96
CA ARG A 70 -8.14 -14.65 -12.59
C ARG A 70 -8.90 -13.52 -13.26
N THR A 71 -8.48 -12.26 -13.06
CA THR A 71 -9.25 -11.10 -13.50
C THR A 71 -8.56 -10.38 -14.64
N TRP A 72 -9.20 -10.37 -15.81
CA TRP A 72 -8.75 -9.63 -16.99
C TRP A 72 -9.75 -8.52 -17.32
N THR A 73 -9.38 -7.28 -16.99
CA THR A 73 -10.17 -6.09 -17.32
C THR A 73 -9.52 -5.30 -18.45
N ARG A 74 -10.23 -4.29 -19.00
CA ARG A 74 -9.68 -3.34 -19.99
C ARG A 74 -8.44 -2.58 -19.50
N LEU A 75 -8.26 -2.45 -18.18
CA LEU A 75 -7.09 -1.82 -17.56
C LEU A 75 -5.92 -2.81 -17.34
N GLY A 76 -6.11 -4.09 -17.70
CA GLY A 76 -5.17 -5.17 -17.46
C GLY A 76 -5.44 -5.94 -16.17
N ARG A 77 -4.48 -6.80 -15.80
CA ARG A 77 -4.62 -7.83 -14.76
C ARG A 77 -4.38 -7.33 -13.32
N ARG A 78 -3.39 -6.45 -13.13
CA ARG A 78 -2.90 -5.98 -11.80
C ARG A 78 -3.26 -4.53 -11.47
N ARG A 79 -3.47 -3.70 -12.49
CA ARG A 79 -3.78 -2.26 -12.33
C ARG A 79 -5.11 -1.97 -11.61
N PRO A 80 -6.21 -2.73 -11.81
CA PRO A 80 -7.47 -2.48 -11.10
C PRO A 80 -7.35 -2.61 -9.59
N TYR A 81 -6.65 -3.65 -9.11
CA TYR A 81 -6.45 -3.90 -7.68
C TYR A 81 -5.61 -2.80 -7.02
N PHE A 82 -4.56 -2.35 -7.71
CA PHE A 82 -3.75 -1.23 -7.25
C PHE A 82 -4.55 0.07 -7.17
N LEU A 83 -5.38 0.35 -8.19
CA LEU A 83 -6.22 1.55 -8.22
C LEU A 83 -7.26 1.55 -7.10
N ILE A 84 -7.98 0.44 -6.91
CA ILE A 84 -8.98 0.32 -5.83
C ILE A 84 -8.30 0.49 -4.47
N GLY A 85 -7.15 -0.17 -4.25
CA GLY A 85 -6.37 -0.02 -3.03
C GLY A 85 -5.94 1.44 -2.79
N ALA A 86 -5.50 2.13 -3.84
CA ALA A 86 -5.11 3.54 -3.74
C ALA A 86 -6.28 4.45 -3.34
N ILE A 87 -7.48 4.31 -3.95
CA ILE A 87 -8.61 5.18 -3.58
C ILE A 87 -9.09 4.85 -2.17
N LEU A 88 -9.15 3.57 -1.78
CA LEU A 88 -9.52 3.17 -0.43
C LEU A 88 -8.54 3.72 0.62
N ALA A 89 -7.23 3.65 0.33
CA ALA A 89 -6.21 4.23 1.20
C ALA A 89 -6.34 5.75 1.29
N SER A 90 -6.60 6.45 0.18
CA SER A 90 -6.84 7.89 0.18
C SER A 90 -8.07 8.27 1.01
N ILE A 91 -9.18 7.53 0.88
CA ILE A 91 -10.39 7.76 1.68
C ILE A 91 -10.12 7.50 3.15
N ALA A 92 -9.42 6.41 3.49
CA ALA A 92 -9.07 6.08 4.87
C ALA A 92 -8.20 7.18 5.52
N LEU A 93 -7.25 7.74 4.77
CA LEU A 93 -6.43 8.87 5.22
C LEU A 93 -7.28 10.13 5.44
N LEU A 94 -8.25 10.42 4.56
CA LEU A 94 -9.15 11.57 4.73
C LEU A 94 -10.12 11.40 5.91
N MET A 95 -10.52 10.17 6.21
CA MET A 95 -11.44 9.86 7.31
C MET A 95 -10.73 9.74 8.67
N MET A 96 -9.41 9.66 8.69
CA MET A 96 -8.63 9.55 9.93
C MET A 96 -8.74 10.87 10.71
N PRO A 97 -9.45 10.90 11.86
CA PRO A 97 -9.65 12.15 12.59
C PRO A 97 -8.35 12.49 13.33
N ASN A 98 -7.83 13.70 13.07
CA ASN A 98 -6.60 14.26 13.66
C ASN A 98 -5.27 13.59 13.25
N SER A 99 -4.97 13.58 11.95
CA SER A 99 -3.60 13.45 11.43
C SER A 99 -2.81 14.76 11.52
#